data_AF-A0A8J8P664-F1
#
_entry.id   AF-A0A8J8P664-F1
#
_cell.length_a   1.000
_cell.length_b   1.000
_cell.length_c   1.000
_cell.angle_alpha   90.00
_cell.angle_beta   90.00
_cell.angle_gamma   90.00
#
_symmetry.space_group_name_H-M   'P 1'
#
loop_
_entity.id
_entity.type
_entity.pdbx_description
1 polymer ?
#
loop_
_entity_poly.entity_id
_entity_poly.type
_entity_poly.pdbx_seq_one_letter_code
_entity_poly.pdbx_strand_id
1 'polypeptide(L)'
;MSSLVLASVPVIVWWFKNIIVKSIEERDIQFEGGEGGKCGQYNTLTDGLNLKTTLGRHWNLAYLLRQISLVLILVFLRDHPSFQLLLIHLKQISLQSFIINASPLHSTLENRVSLFNEIMFSSYLYTLQCILIQSSQESDEYLRMVLGWALLAILIVTILANLVKTGVLVYREARVRLNRRRARKYLTRMGTIDATQPKQTQQESDLVVEDLCQEDATADKSQIEAIQLDIKEEKEEFKEEPQSFKKKIIIKRVIRRIVKKKKKKVANSE
;
A
#
# COMPACT_ATOMS: atom_id res chain seq x y z
N MET A 1 -40.58 2.15 -15.05
CA MET A 1 -39.33 1.52 -14.55
C MET A 1 -38.06 2.28 -14.95
N SER A 2 -38.02 2.94 -16.11
CA SER A 2 -36.84 3.66 -16.64
C SER A 2 -36.37 4.86 -15.78
N SER A 3 -37.26 5.56 -15.08
CA SER A 3 -36.89 6.70 -14.21
C SER A 3 -36.12 6.28 -12.95
N LEU A 4 -36.43 5.13 -12.37
CA LEU A 4 -35.74 4.60 -11.18
C LEU A 4 -34.31 4.16 -11.49
N VAL A 5 -34.10 3.55 -12.66
CA VAL A 5 -32.75 3.15 -13.11
C VAL A 5 -31.89 4.39 -13.35
N LEU A 6 -32.42 5.39 -14.05
CA LEU A 6 -31.71 6.64 -14.32
C LEU A 6 -31.38 7.43 -13.04
N ALA A 7 -32.27 7.40 -12.03
CA ALA A 7 -32.03 8.06 -10.75
C ALA A 7 -30.92 7.39 -9.92
N SER A 8 -30.65 6.09 -10.14
CA SER A 8 -29.62 5.36 -9.39
C SER A 8 -28.20 5.60 -9.91
N VAL A 9 -28.04 5.95 -11.19
CA VAL A 9 -26.71 6.12 -11.83
C VAL A 9 -25.86 7.22 -11.16
N PRO A 10 -26.37 8.43 -10.89
CA PRO A 10 -25.59 9.48 -10.22
C PRO A 10 -25.15 9.08 -8.82
N VAL A 11 -26.00 8.35 -8.08
CA VAL A 11 -25.69 7.87 -6.72
C VAL A 11 -24.55 6.85 -6.77
N ILE A 12 -24.61 5.90 -7.72
CA ILE A 12 -23.55 4.91 -7.93
C ILE A 12 -22.23 5.61 -8.31
N VAL A 13 -22.27 6.56 -9.25
CA VAL A 13 -21.07 7.31 -9.68
C VAL A 13 -20.47 8.14 -8.54
N TRP A 14 -21.32 8.84 -7.78
CA TRP A 14 -20.88 9.62 -6.61
C TRP A 14 -20.26 8.72 -5.53
N TRP A 15 -20.88 7.58 -5.26
CA TRP A 15 -20.38 6.59 -4.31
C TRP A 15 -19.03 6.01 -4.75
N PHE A 16 -18.88 5.65 -6.04
CA PHE A 16 -17.61 5.20 -6.61
C PHE A 16 -16.52 6.27 -6.51
N LYS A 17 -16.85 7.53 -6.82
CA LYS A 17 -15.89 8.64 -6.72
C LYS A 17 -15.39 8.82 -5.28
N ASN A 18 -16.29 8.81 -4.30
CA ASN A 18 -15.92 8.93 -2.89
C ASN A 18 -15.10 7.75 -2.40
N ILE A 19 -15.41 6.52 -2.83
CA ILE A 19 -14.60 5.34 -2.50
C ILE A 19 -13.21 5.42 -3.10
N ILE A 20 -13.08 5.84 -4.36
CA ILE A 20 -11.78 5.98 -5.02
C ILE A 20 -10.94 7.04 -4.30
N VAL A 21 -11.50 8.21 -4.02
CA VAL A 21 -10.80 9.30 -3.32
C VAL A 21 -10.37 8.86 -1.92
N LYS A 22 -11.29 8.29 -1.13
CA LYS A 22 -10.98 7.83 0.23
C LYS A 22 -9.96 6.69 0.25
N SER A 23 -10.02 5.78 -0.74
CA SER A 23 -9.05 4.70 -0.90
C SER A 23 -7.65 5.18 -1.31
N ILE A 24 -7.55 6.33 -1.99
CA ILE A 24 -6.29 6.97 -2.30
C ILE A 24 -5.72 7.61 -1.02
N GLU A 25 -6.55 8.33 -0.27
CA GLU A 25 -6.15 9.05 0.95
C GLU A 25 -5.70 8.11 2.08
N GLU A 26 -6.44 7.04 2.37
CA GLU A 26 -6.08 6.06 3.40
C GLU A 26 -4.78 5.28 3.07
N ARG A 27 -4.42 5.16 1.78
CA ARG A 27 -3.22 4.42 1.34
C ARG A 27 -1.95 5.24 1.39
N ASP A 28 -2.02 6.55 1.21
CA ASP A 28 -0.84 7.41 1.34
C ASP A 28 -0.39 7.50 2.81
N ILE A 29 -1.32 7.34 3.77
CA ILE A 29 -1.02 7.30 5.21
C ILE A 29 -0.27 6.02 5.62
N GLN A 30 -0.59 4.86 5.04
CA GLN A 30 0.10 3.61 5.38
C GLN A 30 1.53 3.52 4.80
N PHE A 31 1.84 4.28 3.75
CA PHE A 31 3.16 4.23 3.12
C PHE A 31 4.22 5.05 3.87
N GLU A 32 3.82 6.07 4.61
CA GLU A 32 4.74 6.93 5.38
C GLU A 32 5.11 6.38 6.76
N GLY A 33 4.34 5.42 7.31
CA GLY A 33 4.59 4.85 8.65
C GLY A 33 5.54 3.65 8.70
N GLY A 34 5.96 3.10 7.55
CA GLY A 34 6.78 1.89 7.45
C GLY A 34 8.28 2.16 7.56
N GLU A 35 8.74 2.86 8.58
CA GLU A 35 10.17 3.08 8.81
C GLU A 35 10.80 1.89 9.52
N GLY A 36 11.62 1.15 8.76
CA GLY A 36 12.75 0.41 9.31
C GLY A 36 12.54 -1.09 9.46
N GLY A 37 13.21 -1.84 8.59
CA GLY A 37 13.76 -3.13 9.00
C GLY A 37 12.96 -4.36 8.60
N LYS A 38 12.89 -4.63 7.30
CA LYS A 38 13.45 -5.82 6.65
C LYS A 38 12.96 -5.80 5.21
N CYS A 39 13.88 -5.85 4.25
CA CYS A 39 13.58 -6.19 2.86
C CYS A 39 13.15 -7.68 2.82
N GLY A 40 11.98 -7.98 3.38
CA GLY A 40 11.32 -9.27 3.22
C GLY A 40 10.89 -9.39 1.77
N GLN A 41 11.19 -10.55 1.19
CA GLN A 41 10.78 -10.93 -0.16
C GLN A 41 9.30 -10.61 -0.36
N TYR A 42 9.00 -9.75 -1.32
CA TYR A 42 7.64 -9.52 -1.81
C TYR A 42 7.17 -10.82 -2.47
N ASN A 43 6.59 -11.73 -1.69
CA ASN A 43 5.76 -12.78 -2.26
C ASN A 43 4.51 -12.08 -2.80
N THR A 44 4.53 -11.77 -4.10
CA THR A 44 3.48 -11.06 -4.83
C THR A 44 2.09 -11.69 -4.70
N LEU A 45 2.02 -12.96 -4.28
CA LEU A 45 0.77 -13.68 -3.98
C LEU A 45 0.18 -13.36 -2.61
N THR A 46 0.96 -12.89 -1.64
CA THR A 46 0.50 -12.65 -0.25
C THR A 46 0.48 -11.17 0.14
N ASP A 47 0.89 -10.28 -0.76
CA ASP A 47 0.88 -8.85 -0.48
C ASP A 47 -0.57 -8.34 -0.33
N GLY A 48 -0.86 -7.70 0.81
CA GLY A 48 -2.19 -7.17 1.15
C GLY A 48 -3.11 -8.14 1.92
N LEU A 49 -2.70 -9.39 2.12
CA LEU A 49 -3.44 -10.38 2.89
C LEU A 49 -3.18 -10.28 4.39
N ASN A 50 -4.26 -10.28 5.18
CA ASN A 50 -4.13 -10.32 6.63
C ASN A 50 -3.73 -11.73 7.11
N LEU A 51 -2.42 -12.00 7.13
CA LEU A 51 -1.84 -13.28 7.55
C LEU A 51 -2.02 -13.59 9.04
N LYS A 52 -2.50 -12.64 9.85
CA LYS A 52 -2.74 -12.86 11.28
C LYS A 52 -3.90 -13.82 11.52
N THR A 53 -4.88 -13.86 10.62
CA THR A 53 -6.01 -14.77 10.72
C THR A 53 -5.70 -16.09 10.01
N THR A 54 -6.04 -17.21 10.64
CA THR A 54 -5.89 -18.55 10.05
C THR A 54 -6.65 -18.66 8.72
N LEU A 55 -7.80 -17.99 8.60
CA LEU A 55 -8.56 -17.90 7.35
C LEU A 55 -7.82 -17.09 6.27
N GLY A 56 -7.18 -15.98 6.64
CA GLY A 56 -6.41 -15.15 5.69
C GLY A 56 -5.28 -15.94 5.04
N ARG A 57 -4.64 -16.86 5.78
CA ARG A 57 -3.59 -17.73 5.25
C ARG A 57 -4.05 -18.65 4.12
N HIS A 58 -5.31 -19.08 4.17
CA HIS A 58 -5.89 -19.99 3.18
C HIS A 58 -6.63 -19.26 2.05
N TRP A 59 -6.63 -17.92 2.03
CA TRP A 59 -7.36 -17.14 1.03
C TRP A 59 -6.95 -17.45 -0.40
N ASN A 60 -5.65 -17.56 -0.68
CA ASN A 60 -5.17 -17.85 -2.03
C ASN A 60 -5.62 -19.23 -2.53
N LEU A 61 -5.61 -20.23 -1.64
CA LEU A 61 -6.14 -21.55 -1.94
C LEU A 61 -7.66 -21.50 -2.16
N ALA A 62 -8.39 -20.79 -1.30
CA ALA A 62 -9.83 -20.59 -1.44
C ALA A 62 -10.18 -19.89 -2.76
N TYR A 63 -9.39 -18.91 -3.18
CA TYR A 63 -9.56 -18.21 -4.46
C TYR A 63 -9.34 -19.13 -5.67
N LEU A 64 -8.31 -19.97 -5.63
CA LEU A 64 -8.06 -20.98 -6.67
C LEU A 64 -9.19 -22.03 -6.72
N LEU A 65 -9.57 -22.59 -5.56
CA LEU A 65 -10.69 -23.54 -5.45
C LEU A 65 -12.00 -22.92 -5.94
N ARG A 66 -12.22 -21.62 -5.70
CA ARG A 66 -13.36 -20.88 -6.23
C ARG A 66 -13.36 -20.83 -7.76
N GLN A 67 -12.21 -20.66 -8.41
CA GLN A 67 -12.13 -20.65 -9.87
C GLN A 67 -12.35 -22.05 -10.45
N ILE A 68 -11.67 -23.04 -9.88
CA ILE A 68 -11.79 -24.45 -10.32
C ILE A 68 -13.24 -24.92 -10.17
N SER A 69 -13.86 -24.71 -9.00
CA SER A 69 -15.26 -25.09 -8.77
C SER A 69 -16.23 -24.40 -9.73
N LEU A 70 -15.98 -23.15 -10.13
CA LEU A 70 -16.81 -22.48 -11.13
C LEU A 70 -16.72 -23.20 -12.49
N VAL A 71 -15.50 -23.49 -12.95
CA VAL A 71 -15.29 -24.21 -14.22
C VAL A 71 -15.93 -25.59 -14.17
N LEU A 72 -15.80 -26.31 -13.05
CA LEU A 72 -16.44 -27.61 -12.86
C LEU A 72 -17.97 -27.50 -12.97
N ILE A 73 -18.59 -26.53 -12.30
CA ILE A 73 -20.04 -26.31 -12.40
C ILE A 73 -20.45 -26.00 -13.84
N LEU A 74 -19.69 -25.16 -14.55
CA LEU A 74 -20.00 -24.80 -15.94
C LEU A 74 -19.86 -25.98 -16.92
N VAL A 75 -18.87 -26.84 -16.73
CA VAL A 75 -18.59 -27.96 -17.65
C VAL A 75 -19.50 -29.15 -17.37
N PHE A 76 -19.65 -29.55 -16.10
CA PHE A 76 -20.36 -30.77 -15.74
C PHE A 76 -21.89 -30.62 -15.69
N LEU A 77 -22.42 -29.40 -15.48
CA LEU A 77 -23.87 -29.15 -15.42
C LEU A 77 -24.40 -28.48 -16.69
N ARG A 78 -23.68 -28.59 -17.82
CA ARG A 78 -24.09 -28.01 -19.10
C ARG A 78 -25.52 -28.39 -19.50
N ASP A 79 -25.91 -29.63 -19.24
CA ASP A 79 -27.23 -30.16 -19.62
C ASP A 79 -28.34 -29.81 -18.59
N HIS A 80 -27.96 -29.20 -17.46
CA HIS A 80 -28.85 -28.87 -16.36
C HIS A 80 -28.70 -27.39 -15.94
N PRO A 81 -29.13 -26.44 -16.78
CA PRO A 81 -28.89 -25.00 -16.57
C PRO A 81 -29.50 -24.47 -15.27
N SER A 82 -30.65 -24.99 -14.83
CA SER A 82 -31.27 -24.59 -13.56
C SER A 82 -30.42 -24.97 -12.35
N PHE A 83 -29.87 -26.19 -12.32
CA PHE A 83 -28.97 -26.64 -11.26
C PHE A 83 -27.63 -25.90 -11.32
N GLN A 84 -27.13 -25.63 -12.53
CA GLN A 84 -25.91 -24.84 -12.75
C GLN A 84 -26.04 -23.44 -12.12
N LEU A 85 -27.15 -22.73 -12.37
CA LEU A 85 -27.43 -21.41 -11.80
C LEU A 85 -27.59 -21.48 -10.28
N LEU A 86 -28.32 -22.46 -9.76
CA LEU A 86 -28.51 -22.65 -8.32
C LEU A 86 -27.17 -22.84 -7.59
N LEU A 87 -26.29 -23.70 -8.10
CA LEU A 87 -24.97 -23.93 -7.51
C LEU A 87 -24.08 -22.70 -7.60
N ILE A 88 -24.13 -21.95 -8.71
CA ILE A 88 -23.41 -20.68 -8.85
C ILE A 88 -23.90 -19.67 -7.80
N HIS A 89 -25.20 -19.59 -7.55
CA HIS A 89 -25.77 -18.73 -6.50
C HIS A 89 -25.33 -19.16 -5.11
N LEU A 90 -25.44 -20.45 -4.78
CA LEU A 90 -25.00 -20.98 -3.48
C LEU A 90 -23.51 -20.68 -3.23
N LYS A 91 -22.68 -20.88 -4.26
CA LYS A 91 -21.27 -20.56 -4.24
C LYS A 91 -21.03 -19.07 -4.00
N GLN A 92 -21.82 -18.18 -4.59
CA GLN A 92 -21.66 -16.75 -4.37
C GLN A 92 -22.12 -16.28 -3.00
N ILE A 93 -23.22 -16.83 -2.48
CA ILE A 93 -23.65 -16.57 -1.10
C ILE A 93 -22.55 -17.02 -0.12
N SER A 94 -22.01 -18.22 -0.30
CA SER A 94 -20.91 -18.74 0.53
C SER A 94 -19.69 -17.80 0.52
N LEU A 95 -19.33 -17.26 -0.63
CA LEU A 95 -18.22 -16.32 -0.74
C LEU A 95 -18.52 -14.98 -0.05
N GLN A 96 -19.71 -14.42 -0.25
CA GLN A 96 -20.11 -13.18 0.41
C GLN A 96 -20.07 -13.34 1.93
N SER A 97 -20.63 -14.45 2.44
CA SER A 97 -20.53 -14.80 3.86
C SER A 97 -19.08 -14.94 4.32
N PHE A 98 -18.21 -15.55 3.51
CA PHE A 98 -16.79 -15.62 3.81
C PHE A 98 -16.15 -14.23 3.92
N ILE A 99 -16.37 -13.33 2.96
CA ILE A 99 -15.77 -11.98 2.96
C ILE A 99 -16.25 -11.19 4.18
N ILE A 100 -17.53 -11.27 4.52
CA ILE A 100 -18.13 -10.60 5.68
C ILE A 100 -17.47 -11.11 6.98
N ASN A 101 -17.35 -12.42 7.15
CA ASN A 101 -16.87 -13.02 8.40
C ASN A 101 -15.34 -12.98 8.54
N ALA A 102 -14.61 -13.24 7.46
CA ALA A 102 -13.16 -13.39 7.49
C ALA A 102 -12.41 -12.08 7.29
N SER A 103 -13.02 -11.09 6.61
CA SER A 103 -12.41 -9.80 6.27
C SER A 103 -10.94 -9.95 5.81
N PRO A 104 -10.70 -10.70 4.71
CA PRO A 104 -9.36 -11.21 4.38
C PRO A 104 -8.33 -10.13 4.04
N LEU A 105 -8.76 -8.93 3.65
CA LEU A 105 -7.89 -7.82 3.26
C LEU A 105 -7.54 -6.96 4.47
N HIS A 106 -6.33 -6.37 4.46
CA HIS A 106 -5.87 -5.48 5.53
C HIS A 106 -6.71 -4.22 5.69
N SER A 107 -7.23 -3.66 4.59
CA SER A 107 -8.06 -2.47 4.62
C SER A 107 -9.54 -2.83 4.65
N THR A 108 -10.28 -2.23 5.60
CA THR A 108 -11.74 -2.35 5.70
C THR A 108 -12.45 -1.84 4.46
N LEU A 109 -11.93 -0.77 3.85
CA LEU A 109 -12.44 -0.23 2.60
C LEU A 109 -12.25 -1.23 1.46
N GLU A 110 -11.10 -1.89 1.38
CA GLU A 110 -10.86 -2.89 0.35
C GLU A 110 -11.79 -4.10 0.50
N ASN A 111 -12.05 -4.56 1.74
CA ASN A 111 -13.05 -5.60 2.01
C ASN A 111 -14.46 -5.17 1.58
N ARG A 112 -14.87 -3.92 1.87
CA ARG A 112 -16.17 -3.38 1.46
C ARG A 112 -16.31 -3.29 -0.05
N VAL A 113 -15.27 -2.85 -0.76
CA VAL A 113 -15.25 -2.81 -2.23
C VAL A 113 -15.32 -4.23 -2.80
N SER A 114 -14.59 -5.18 -2.21
CA SER A 114 -14.65 -6.58 -2.62
C SER A 114 -16.06 -7.16 -2.41
N LEU A 115 -16.67 -6.90 -1.26
CA LEU A 115 -18.03 -7.35 -0.96
C LEU A 115 -19.05 -6.74 -1.93
N PHE A 116 -18.94 -5.43 -2.21
CA PHE A 116 -19.80 -4.76 -3.17
C PHE A 116 -19.68 -5.38 -4.56
N ASN A 117 -18.47 -5.67 -5.04
CA ASN A 117 -18.25 -6.34 -6.31
C ASN A 117 -18.94 -7.73 -6.36
N GLU A 118 -18.86 -8.50 -5.28
CA GLU A 118 -19.54 -9.81 -5.22
C GLU A 118 -21.07 -9.69 -5.14
N ILE A 119 -21.60 -8.64 -4.50
CA ILE A 119 -23.05 -8.34 -4.50
C ILE A 119 -23.51 -7.97 -5.91
N MET A 120 -22.78 -7.09 -6.60
CA MET A 120 -23.08 -6.70 -7.97
C MET A 120 -23.06 -7.90 -8.92
N PHE A 121 -22.10 -8.81 -8.74
CA PHE A 121 -22.02 -10.03 -9.53
C PHE A 121 -23.20 -10.99 -9.25
N SER A 122 -23.60 -11.15 -7.98
CA SER A 122 -24.79 -11.95 -7.63
C SER A 122 -26.08 -11.36 -8.19
N SER A 123 -26.22 -10.03 -8.20
CA SER A 123 -27.35 -9.34 -8.83
C SER A 123 -27.41 -9.59 -10.33
N TYR A 124 -26.25 -9.56 -11.00
CA TYR A 124 -26.13 -9.91 -12.41
C TYR A 124 -26.58 -11.35 -12.68
N LEU A 125 -26.09 -12.32 -11.90
CA LEU A 125 -26.46 -13.72 -12.04
C LEU A 125 -27.96 -13.95 -11.82
N TYR A 126 -28.53 -13.32 -10.80
CA TYR A 126 -29.96 -13.41 -10.51
C TYR A 126 -30.80 -12.87 -11.68
N THR A 127 -30.42 -11.71 -12.22
CA THR A 127 -31.15 -11.13 -13.35
C THR A 127 -31.04 -12.02 -14.59
N LEU A 128 -29.86 -12.60 -14.85
CA LEU A 128 -29.66 -13.56 -15.93
C LEU A 128 -30.54 -14.81 -15.75
N GLN A 129 -30.67 -15.31 -14.51
CA GLN A 129 -31.58 -16.41 -14.19
C GLN A 129 -33.04 -16.04 -14.47
N CYS A 130 -33.50 -14.86 -14.05
CA CYS A 130 -34.87 -14.40 -14.33
C CYS A 130 -35.15 -14.37 -15.83
N ILE A 131 -34.19 -13.86 -16.63
CA ILE A 131 -34.29 -13.82 -18.09
C ILE A 131 -34.37 -15.23 -18.69
N LEU A 132 -33.51 -16.14 -18.24
CA LEU A 132 -33.47 -17.51 -18.75
C LEU A 132 -34.75 -18.30 -18.42
N ILE A 133 -35.32 -18.09 -17.24
CA ILE A 133 -36.58 -18.75 -16.83
C ILE A 133 -37.77 -18.15 -17.60
N GLN A 134 -37.84 -16.82 -17.77
CA GLN A 134 -38.93 -16.20 -18.53
C GLN A 134 -38.91 -16.59 -20.01
N SER A 135 -37.73 -16.89 -20.57
CA SER A 135 -37.58 -17.36 -21.96
C SER A 135 -38.41 -18.61 -22.30
N SER A 136 -38.86 -19.41 -21.33
CA SER A 136 -39.70 -20.57 -21.58
C SER A 136 -41.20 -20.27 -21.63
N GLN A 137 -41.64 -19.04 -21.31
CA GLN A 137 -43.05 -18.64 -21.27
C GLN A 137 -43.26 -17.38 -22.14
N GLU A 138 -43.43 -17.52 -23.47
CA GLU A 138 -43.87 -16.48 -24.45
C GLU A 138 -43.62 -15.00 -24.07
N SER A 139 -42.47 -14.70 -23.47
CA SER A 139 -42.24 -13.39 -22.86
C SER A 139 -41.69 -12.45 -23.91
N ASP A 140 -42.17 -11.21 -23.87
CA ASP A 140 -41.80 -10.10 -24.75
C ASP A 140 -40.29 -10.05 -25.02
N GLU A 141 -39.89 -10.50 -26.21
CA GLU A 141 -38.49 -10.64 -26.62
C GLU A 141 -37.72 -9.31 -26.51
N TYR A 142 -38.43 -8.20 -26.70
CA TYR A 142 -37.89 -6.86 -26.55
C TYR A 142 -37.41 -6.58 -25.12
N LEU A 143 -38.19 -6.94 -24.10
CA LEU A 143 -37.82 -6.73 -22.70
C LEU A 143 -36.55 -7.53 -22.35
N ARG A 144 -36.47 -8.77 -22.83
CA ARG A 144 -35.29 -9.62 -22.66
C ARG A 144 -34.05 -8.99 -23.29
N MET A 145 -34.18 -8.46 -24.50
CA MET A 145 -33.07 -7.82 -25.19
C MET A 145 -32.58 -6.59 -24.42
N VAL A 146 -33.51 -5.72 -23.99
CA VAL A 146 -33.19 -4.50 -23.22
C VAL A 146 -32.50 -4.84 -21.88
N LEU A 147 -33.01 -5.83 -21.14
CA LEU A 147 -32.39 -6.29 -19.90
C LEU A 147 -31.00 -6.89 -20.13
N GLY A 148 -30.84 -7.69 -21.19
CA GLY A 148 -29.54 -8.26 -21.58
C GLY A 148 -28.49 -7.17 -21.85
N TRP A 149 -28.84 -6.14 -22.63
CA TRP A 149 -27.95 -5.00 -22.90
C TRP A 149 -27.63 -4.18 -21.66
N ALA A 150 -28.62 -3.92 -20.79
CA ALA A 150 -28.41 -3.21 -19.53
C ALA A 150 -27.43 -3.96 -18.62
N LEU A 151 -27.59 -5.28 -18.50
CA LEU A 151 -26.68 -6.14 -17.74
C LEU A 151 -25.27 -6.16 -18.32
N LEU A 152 -25.14 -6.25 -19.65
CA LEU A 152 -23.85 -6.22 -20.32
C LEU A 152 -23.12 -4.89 -20.06
N ALA A 153 -23.84 -3.77 -20.10
CA ALA A 153 -23.28 -2.45 -19.78
C ALA A 153 -22.76 -2.38 -18.34
N ILE A 154 -23.54 -2.87 -17.36
CA ILE A 154 -23.12 -2.93 -15.94
C ILE A 154 -21.87 -3.82 -15.78
N LEU A 155 -21.83 -4.96 -16.47
CA LEU A 155 -20.69 -5.87 -16.42
C LEU A 155 -19.42 -5.21 -16.98
N ILE A 156 -19.53 -4.53 -18.13
CA ILE A 156 -18.41 -3.80 -18.74
C ILE A 156 -17.88 -2.72 -17.80
N VAL A 157 -18.76 -1.92 -17.18
CA VAL A 157 -18.36 -0.90 -16.20
C VAL A 157 -17.64 -1.53 -15.01
N THR A 158 -18.13 -2.67 -14.51
CA THR A 158 -17.52 -3.40 -13.40
C THR A 158 -16.12 -3.92 -13.77
N ILE A 159 -15.96 -4.50 -14.96
CA ILE A 159 -14.68 -4.98 -15.47
C ILE A 159 -13.70 -3.81 -15.64
N LEU A 160 -14.15 -2.70 -16.23
CA LEU A 160 -13.34 -1.49 -16.40
C LEU A 160 -12.89 -0.91 -15.06
N ALA A 161 -13.77 -0.82 -14.07
CA ALA A 161 -13.42 -0.36 -12.73
C ALA A 161 -12.33 -1.24 -12.07
N ASN A 162 -12.47 -2.56 -12.19
CA ASN A 162 -11.47 -3.50 -11.68
C ASN A 162 -10.15 -3.41 -12.47
N LEU A 163 -10.20 -3.22 -13.80
CA LEU A 163 -9.02 -3.06 -14.64
C LEU A 163 -8.26 -1.77 -14.29
N VAL A 164 -8.97 -0.66 -14.09
CA VAL A 164 -8.38 0.61 -13.65
C VAL A 164 -7.73 0.44 -12.27
N LYS A 165 -8.42 -0.19 -11.31
CA LYS A 165 -7.86 -0.47 -9.98
C LYS A 165 -6.56 -1.27 -10.08
N THR A 166 -6.56 -2.37 -10.81
CA THR A 166 -5.37 -3.21 -11.01
C THR A 166 -4.27 -2.47 -11.76
N GLY A 167 -4.62 -1.70 -12.79
CA GLY A 167 -3.69 -0.87 -13.55
C GLY A 167 -2.97 0.17 -12.69
N VAL A 168 -3.70 0.83 -11.77
CA VAL A 168 -3.11 1.79 -10.81
C VAL A 168 -2.13 1.08 -9.88
N LEU A 169 -2.45 -0.11 -9.37
CA LEU A 169 -1.56 -0.89 -8.51
C LEU A 169 -0.28 -1.30 -9.25
N VAL A 170 -0.43 -1.87 -10.45
CA VAL A 170 0.70 -2.29 -11.30
C VAL A 170 1.57 -1.08 -11.68
N TYR A 171 0.97 0.05 -12.04
CA TYR A 171 1.70 1.28 -12.35
C TYR A 171 2.49 1.82 -11.15
N ARG A 172 1.88 1.84 -9.96
CA ARG A 172 2.55 2.26 -8.72
C ARG A 172 3.74 1.36 -8.41
N GLU A 173 3.56 0.03 -8.48
CA GLU A 173 4.66 -0.92 -8.27
C GLU A 173 5.78 -0.75 -9.29
N ALA A 174 5.44 -0.59 -10.57
CA ALA A 174 6.41 -0.35 -11.63
C ALA A 174 7.19 0.94 -11.37
N ARG A 175 6.52 2.03 -10.96
CA ARG A 175 7.16 3.30 -10.63
C ARG A 175 8.11 3.18 -9.43
N VAL A 176 7.71 2.49 -8.37
CA VAL A 176 8.59 2.24 -7.20
C VAL A 176 9.79 1.39 -7.60
N ARG A 177 9.60 0.33 -8.39
CA ARG A 177 10.71 -0.50 -8.91
C ARG A 177 11.67 0.32 -9.77
N LEU A 178 11.16 1.22 -10.62
CA LEU A 178 11.99 2.13 -11.42
C LEU A 178 12.80 3.10 -10.55
N ASN A 179 12.17 3.72 -9.55
CA ASN A 179 12.86 4.62 -8.62
C ASN A 179 13.95 3.89 -7.81
N ARG A 180 13.68 2.67 -7.35
CA ARG A 180 14.70 1.82 -6.67
C ARG A 180 15.87 1.49 -7.59
N ARG A 181 15.61 1.18 -8.86
CA ARG A 181 16.68 0.95 -9.86
C ARG A 181 17.53 2.22 -10.06
N ARG A 182 16.91 3.40 -10.13
CA ARG A 182 17.63 4.68 -10.21
C ARG A 182 18.50 4.91 -8.98
N ALA A 183 17.95 4.76 -7.77
CA ALA A 183 18.69 4.92 -6.51
C ALA A 183 19.90 3.98 -6.40
N ARG A 184 19.76 2.71 -6.79
CA ARG A 184 20.89 1.76 -6.83
C ARG A 184 22.02 2.23 -7.75
N LYS A 185 21.68 2.74 -8.95
CA LYS A 185 22.69 3.28 -9.88
C LYS A 185 23.46 4.48 -9.29
N TYR A 186 22.80 5.34 -8.51
CA TYR A 186 23.49 6.45 -7.81
C TYR A 186 24.42 5.96 -6.70
N LEU A 187 23.98 4.98 -5.90
CA LEU A 187 24.82 4.41 -4.84
C LEU A 187 26.06 3.69 -5.39
N THR A 188 25.92 2.91 -6.47
CA THR A 188 27.06 2.24 -7.12
C THR A 188 28.06 3.26 -7.68
N ARG A 189 27.59 4.37 -8.25
CA ARG A 189 28.47 5.43 -8.78
C ARG A 189 29.22 6.20 -7.69
N MET A 190 28.61 6.39 -6.50
CA MET A 190 29.30 7.04 -5.39
C MET A 190 30.28 6.11 -4.67
N GLY A 191 29.95 4.81 -4.53
CA GLY A 191 30.85 3.84 -3.90
C GLY A 191 32.17 3.60 -4.66
N THR A 192 32.17 3.80 -5.99
CA THR A 192 33.40 3.71 -6.79
C THR A 192 34.34 4.91 -6.63
N ILE A 193 33.84 6.07 -6.17
CA ILE A 193 34.67 7.28 -6.03
C ILE A 193 35.55 7.19 -4.77
N ASP A 194 35.05 6.62 -3.67
CA ASP A 194 35.85 6.42 -2.44
C ASP A 194 36.86 5.28 -2.54
N ALA A 195 36.63 4.29 -3.40
CA ALA A 195 37.59 3.21 -3.63
C ALA A 195 38.85 3.64 -4.41
N THR A 196 38.86 4.87 -4.94
CA THR A 196 39.97 5.41 -5.75
C THR A 196 40.68 6.58 -5.08
N GLN A 197 40.56 6.76 -3.76
CA GLN A 197 41.55 7.56 -3.05
C GLN A 197 42.80 6.70 -2.79
N PRO A 198 43.96 7.06 -3.37
CA PRO A 198 45.22 6.42 -3.02
C PRO A 198 45.53 6.68 -1.54
N LYS A 199 45.92 5.62 -0.82
CA LYS A 199 46.42 5.60 0.57
C LYS A 199 47.65 6.51 0.78
N GLN A 200 47.53 7.82 0.66
CA GLN A 200 48.66 8.74 0.84
C GLN A 200 48.55 9.69 2.04
N THR A 201 47.57 9.55 2.93
CA THR A 201 47.41 10.49 4.06
C THR A 201 47.02 9.84 5.38
N GLN A 202 47.59 8.68 5.69
CA GLN A 202 47.45 8.05 7.01
C GLN A 202 48.75 7.97 7.82
N GLN A 203 49.84 8.57 7.33
CA GLN A 203 51.11 8.60 8.07
C GLN A 203 51.43 9.97 8.69
N GLU A 204 50.62 11.00 8.44
CA GLU A 204 50.86 12.36 8.93
C GLU A 204 49.85 12.81 10.00
N SER A 205 48.74 12.09 10.19
CA SER A 205 47.75 12.41 11.24
C SER A 205 48.07 11.81 12.61
N ASP A 206 48.90 10.76 12.67
CA ASP A 206 49.29 10.14 13.94
C ASP A 206 50.49 10.85 14.58
N LEU A 207 51.22 11.70 13.85
CA LEU A 207 52.28 12.54 14.41
C LEU A 207 51.80 13.89 14.94
N VAL A 208 50.61 14.37 14.53
CA VAL A 208 50.09 15.69 14.94
C VAL A 208 49.16 15.61 16.16
N VAL A 209 48.63 14.42 16.49
CA VAL A 209 47.78 14.23 17.68
C VAL A 209 48.61 14.03 18.96
N GLU A 210 49.89 13.65 18.85
CA GLU A 210 50.77 13.53 20.01
C GLU A 210 51.36 14.88 20.48
N ASP A 211 51.41 15.88 19.60
CA ASP A 211 51.95 17.22 19.92
C ASP A 211 50.89 18.21 20.46
N LEU A 212 49.60 17.85 20.46
CA LEU A 212 48.51 18.67 21.02
C LEU A 212 48.00 18.18 22.38
N CYS A 213 48.62 17.14 22.96
CA CYS A 213 48.27 16.63 24.29
C CYS A 213 49.28 17.01 25.39
N GLN A 214 50.27 17.86 25.11
CA GLN A 214 51.26 18.28 26.11
C GLN A 214 51.23 19.77 26.51
N GLU A 215 50.44 20.62 25.84
CA GLU A 215 50.20 21.99 26.32
C GLU A 215 48.78 22.15 26.86
N ASP A 216 48.69 22.79 28.02
CA ASP A 216 47.49 23.15 28.80
C ASP A 216 46.89 22.09 29.76
N ALA A 217 47.74 21.57 30.64
CA ALA A 217 47.33 20.95 31.91
C ALA A 217 46.90 21.97 33.01
N THR A 218 46.43 23.16 32.65
CA THR A 218 45.85 24.14 33.59
C THR A 218 44.53 24.75 33.14
N ALA A 219 43.83 24.12 32.18
CA ALA A 219 42.44 24.43 31.92
C ALA A 219 41.55 23.79 32.99
N ASP A 220 41.00 24.69 33.81
CA ASP A 220 40.14 24.48 34.98
C ASP A 220 39.10 23.36 34.78
N LYS A 221 39.21 22.29 35.59
CA LYS A 221 38.28 21.15 35.65
C LYS A 221 36.81 21.59 35.81
N SER A 222 36.59 22.78 36.39
CA SER A 222 35.26 23.38 36.57
C SER A 222 34.53 23.64 35.25
N GLN A 223 35.23 24.01 34.17
CA GLN A 223 34.60 24.34 32.89
C GLN A 223 34.20 23.09 32.10
N ILE A 224 34.98 22.01 32.24
CA ILE A 224 34.67 20.72 31.58
C ILE A 224 33.49 20.04 32.27
N GLU A 225 33.37 20.13 33.60
CA GLU A 225 32.20 19.61 34.33
C GLU A 225 30.92 20.42 34.04
N ALA A 226 31.01 21.75 33.92
CA ALA A 226 29.86 22.59 33.54
C ALA A 226 29.32 22.24 32.13
N ILE A 227 30.22 22.00 31.16
CA ILE A 227 29.82 21.60 29.80
C ILE A 227 29.22 20.19 29.77
N GLN A 228 29.67 19.28 30.65
CA GLN A 228 29.10 17.92 30.73
C GLN A 228 27.72 17.89 31.39
N LEU A 229 27.43 18.81 32.32
CA LEU A 229 26.12 18.94 32.98
C LEU A 229 25.05 19.51 32.03
N ASP A 230 25.36 20.56 31.27
CA ASP A 230 24.45 21.12 30.26
C ASP A 230 24.04 20.08 29.20
N ILE A 231 24.98 19.22 28.77
CA ILE A 231 24.72 18.15 27.78
C ILE A 231 23.84 17.03 28.38
N LYS A 232 23.81 16.89 29.71
CA LYS A 232 23.05 15.85 30.40
C LYS A 232 21.61 16.30 30.66
N GLU A 233 21.39 17.57 31.02
CA GLU A 233 20.05 18.14 31.19
C GLU A 233 19.29 18.22 29.85
N GLU A 234 19.95 18.60 28.75
CA GLU A 234 19.32 18.66 27.41
C GLU A 234 18.88 17.27 26.89
N LYS A 235 19.43 16.18 27.44
CA LYS A 235 19.08 14.80 27.08
C LYS A 235 17.90 14.25 27.88
N GLU A 236 17.61 14.78 29.06
CA GLU A 236 16.48 14.32 29.87
C GLU A 236 15.18 15.04 29.52
N GLU A 237 15.24 16.30 29.08
CA GLU A 237 14.07 17.04 28.58
C GLU A 237 13.51 16.49 27.25
N PHE A 238 14.26 15.62 26.57
CA PHE A 238 13.89 15.07 25.25
C PHE A 238 13.24 13.68 25.27
N LYS A 239 12.85 13.17 26.46
CA LYS A 239 12.30 11.80 26.62
C LYS A 239 10.78 11.67 26.45
N GLU A 240 10.02 12.74 26.27
CA GLU A 240 8.56 12.63 26.08
C GLU A 240 8.09 13.20 24.72
N GLU A 241 7.98 12.29 23.73
CA GLU A 241 6.94 12.21 22.66
C GLU A 241 7.49 11.57 21.37
N PRO A 242 6.79 10.59 20.77
CA PRO A 242 7.17 9.98 19.51
C PRO A 242 6.77 10.88 18.32
N GLN A 243 7.49 11.99 18.11
CA GLN A 243 7.49 12.76 16.84
C GLN A 243 8.83 12.58 16.11
N SER A 244 9.15 11.34 15.73
CA SER A 244 10.57 10.92 15.61
C SER A 244 11.26 11.19 14.26
N PHE A 245 10.60 11.70 13.22
CA PHE A 245 11.28 11.97 11.93
C PHE A 245 11.40 13.44 11.54
N LYS A 246 10.34 14.25 11.72
CA LYS A 246 10.42 15.70 11.44
C LYS A 246 11.41 16.39 12.40
N LYS A 247 11.45 15.99 13.68
CA LYS A 247 12.42 16.52 14.66
C LYS A 247 13.87 16.17 14.29
N LYS A 248 14.16 14.95 13.80
CA LYS A 248 15.52 14.56 13.35
C LYS A 248 16.04 15.42 12.18
N ILE A 249 15.17 15.77 11.22
CA ILE A 249 15.55 16.65 10.10
C ILE A 249 15.84 18.07 10.58
N ILE A 250 15.05 18.59 11.53
CA ILE A 250 15.23 19.91 12.11
C ILE A 250 16.55 19.96 12.91
N ILE A 251 16.81 18.99 13.78
CA ILE A 251 18.05 18.89 14.57
C ILE A 251 19.27 18.85 13.65
N LYS A 252 19.24 18.05 12.57
CA LYS A 252 20.36 17.97 11.61
C LYS A 252 20.60 19.29 10.88
N ARG A 253 19.57 20.11 10.64
CA ARG A 253 19.71 21.46 10.06
C ARG A 253 20.27 22.46 11.07
N VAL A 254 19.85 22.37 12.33
CA VAL A 254 20.33 23.26 13.41
C VAL A 254 21.81 23.02 13.68
N ILE A 255 22.23 21.75 13.82
CA ILE A 255 23.65 21.39 14.03
C ILE A 255 24.53 21.92 12.89
N ARG A 256 24.11 21.78 11.63
CA ARG A 256 24.87 22.33 10.49
C ARG A 256 25.01 23.85 10.55
N ARG A 257 23.99 24.58 11.02
CA ARG A 257 24.06 26.05 11.16
C ARG A 257 25.03 26.46 12.27
N ILE A 258 25.02 25.73 13.39
CA ILE A 258 25.93 26.00 14.52
C ILE A 258 27.39 25.74 14.10
N VAL A 259 27.67 24.60 13.45
CA VAL A 259 29.01 24.28 12.96
C VAL A 259 29.52 25.31 11.95
N LYS A 260 28.65 25.78 11.03
CA LYS A 260 29.01 26.87 10.09
C LYS A 260 29.33 28.18 10.80
N LYS A 261 28.56 28.55 11.83
CA LYS A 261 28.82 29.78 12.61
C LYS A 261 30.13 29.70 13.38
N LYS A 262 30.46 28.54 13.97
CA LYS A 262 31.75 28.35 14.67
C LYS A 262 32.92 28.46 13.71
N LYS A 263 32.88 27.78 12.54
CA LYS A 263 33.95 27.91 11.53
C LYS A 263 34.16 29.34 11.06
N LYS A 264 33.08 30.11 10.88
CA LYS A 264 33.18 31.52 10.45
C LYS A 264 33.75 32.44 11.53
N LYS A 265 33.56 32.12 12.82
CA LYS A 265 34.19 32.87 13.92
C LYS A 265 35.70 32.61 13.98
N VAL A 266 36.13 31.35 13.85
CA VAL A 266 37.55 30.98 13.88
C VAL A 266 38.31 31.61 12.69
N ALA A 267 37.73 31.59 11.49
CA ALA A 267 38.33 32.21 10.30
C ALA A 267 38.39 33.75 10.31
N ASN A 268 37.76 34.41 11.28
CA ASN A 268 37.79 35.87 11.44
C ASN A 268 38.65 36.30 12.66
N SER A 269 39.17 35.35 13.43
CA SER A 269 40.07 35.58 14.56
C SER A 269 41.53 35.26 14.23
N GLU A 270 41.80 34.79 13.00
CA GLU A 270 43.12 34.72 12.35
C GLU A 270 43.28 35.92 11.41
#